data_AF-A0AAW2DE51-F1
#
_entry.id   AF-A0AAW2DE51-F1
#
_cell.length_a   1.000
_cell.length_b   1.000
_cell.length_c   1.000
_cell.angle_alpha   90.00
_cell.angle_beta   90.00
_cell.angle_gamma   90.00
#
_symmetry.space_group_name_H-M   'P 1'
#
loop_
_entity.id
_entity.type
_entity.pdbx_description
1 polymer ?
#
loop_
_entity_poly.entity_id
_entity_poly.type
_entity_poly.pdbx_seq_one_letter_code
_entity_poly.pdbx_strand_id
1 'polypeptide(L)'
;MDFEKVILVVTLCFFLASSYRASATRILSDPEDLALERQLKSINKLPVKSIQTEFGHIVDCIDINKQPSFDHPLLKDHKIQ
;
A
#
# COMPACT_ATOMS: atom_id res chain seq x y z
N MET A 1 -45.66 -15.06 21.35
CA MET A 1 -45.01 -15.27 20.03
C MET A 1 -44.24 -14.03 19.56
N ASP A 2 -44.38 -12.89 20.24
CA ASP A 2 -43.73 -11.62 19.87
C ASP A 2 -42.35 -11.45 20.50
N PHE A 3 -42.17 -11.91 21.74
CA PHE A 3 -40.90 -11.77 22.47
C PHE A 3 -39.76 -12.59 21.84
N GLU A 4 -40.04 -13.81 21.37
CA GLU A 4 -39.05 -14.65 20.68
C GLU A 4 -38.58 -14.01 19.36
N LYS A 5 -39.50 -13.39 18.62
CA LYS A 5 -39.16 -12.66 17.39
C LYS A 5 -38.32 -11.43 17.68
N VAL A 6 -38.63 -10.69 18.75
CA VAL A 6 -37.83 -9.55 19.20
C VAL A 6 -36.40 -9.98 19.57
N ILE A 7 -36.25 -11.09 20.29
CA ILE A 7 -34.92 -11.65 20.63
C ILE A 7 -34.14 -12.04 19.36
N LEU A 8 -34.79 -12.71 18.40
CA LEU A 8 -34.17 -13.09 17.14
C LEU A 8 -33.69 -11.87 16.33
N VAL A 9 -34.47 -10.79 16.29
CA VAL A 9 -34.07 -9.56 15.61
C VAL A 9 -32.88 -8.90 16.31
N VAL A 10 -32.91 -8.81 17.64
CA VAL A 10 -31.81 -8.19 18.40
C VAL A 10 -30.50 -8.97 18.24
N THR A 11 -30.55 -10.30 18.32
CA THR A 11 -29.36 -11.14 18.12
C THR A 11 -28.82 -11.01 16.70
N LEU A 12 -29.68 -11.05 15.67
CA LEU A 12 -29.29 -10.83 14.28
C LEU A 12 -28.62 -9.46 14.09
N CYS A 13 -29.21 -8.39 14.64
CA CYS A 13 -28.64 -7.04 14.59
C CYS A 13 -27.27 -6.97 15.28
N PHE A 14 -27.10 -7.67 16.40
CA PHE A 14 -25.82 -7.74 17.10
C PHE A 14 -24.75 -8.47 16.27
N PHE A 15 -25.10 -9.61 15.65
CA PHE A 15 -24.20 -10.33 14.75
C PHE A 15 -23.79 -9.49 13.54
N LEU A 16 -24.74 -8.82 12.88
CA LEU A 16 -24.47 -7.92 11.75
C LEU A 16 -23.63 -6.70 12.14
N ALA A 17 -23.87 -6.12 13.32
CA ALA A 17 -23.06 -5.00 13.82
C ALA A 17 -21.63 -5.42 14.19
N SER A 18 -21.45 -6.65 14.68
CA SER A 18 -20.14 -7.20 15.04
C SER A 18 -19.28 -7.55 13.82
N SER A 19 -19.88 -8.11 12.77
CA SER A 19 -19.20 -8.41 11.51
C SER A 19 -18.79 -7.14 10.76
N TYR A 20 -19.63 -6.10 10.79
CA TYR A 20 -19.28 -4.79 10.23
C TYR A 20 -18.07 -4.17 10.93
N ARG A 21 -17.98 -4.24 12.27
CA ARG A 21 -16.81 -3.75 13.03
C ARG A 21 -15.53 -4.52 12.71
N ALA A 22 -15.60 -5.85 12.63
CA ALA A 22 -14.44 -6.68 12.27
C ALA A 22 -13.91 -6.36 10.86
N SER A 23 -14.79 -6.01 9.92
CA SER A 23 -14.43 -5.58 8.56
C SER A 23 -13.86 -4.15 8.54
N ALA A 24 -14.47 -3.21 9.27
CA ALA A 24 -14.01 -1.82 9.35
C ALA A 24 -12.64 -1.67 10.02
N THR A 25 -12.33 -2.49 11.04
CA THR A 25 -11.01 -2.48 11.68
C THR A 25 -9.88 -2.93 10.75
N ARG A 26 -10.16 -3.84 9.79
CA ARG A 26 -9.19 -4.18 8.73
C ARG A 26 -9.01 -3.07 7.69
N ILE A 27 -10.00 -2.20 7.53
CA ILE A 27 -9.95 -1.07 6.57
C ILE A 27 -9.18 0.12 7.16
N LEU A 28 -9.09 0.23 8.49
CA LEU A 28 -8.37 1.29 9.18
C LEU A 28 -6.88 0.90 9.38
N SER A 29 -6.16 0.77 8.26
CA SER A 29 -4.69 0.67 8.14
C SER A 29 -4.00 -0.19 9.20
N ASP A 30 -3.76 -1.46 8.89
CA ASP A 30 -2.84 -2.29 9.67
C ASP A 30 -1.48 -1.56 9.77
N PRO A 31 -0.84 -1.46 10.94
CA PRO A 31 0.53 -0.96 11.05
C PRO A 31 1.51 -1.61 10.06
N GLU A 32 1.27 -2.86 9.65
CA GLU A 32 2.00 -3.55 8.59
C GLU A 32 1.80 -2.90 7.21
N ASP A 33 0.56 -2.58 6.84
CA ASP A 33 0.24 -1.88 5.58
C ASP A 33 0.89 -0.50 5.55
N LEU A 34 0.87 0.23 6.67
CA LEU A 34 1.51 1.53 6.78
C LEU A 34 3.03 1.44 6.65
N ALA A 35 3.64 0.38 7.21
CA ALA A 35 5.07 0.13 7.05
C ALA A 35 5.43 -0.20 5.59
N LEU A 36 4.59 -0.99 4.93
CA LEU A 36 4.73 -1.34 3.53
C LEU A 36 4.60 -0.12 2.61
N GLU A 37 3.61 0.74 2.85
CA GLU A 37 3.43 2.00 2.10
C GLU A 37 4.64 2.93 2.23
N ARG A 38 5.21 3.05 3.44
CA ARG A 38 6.43 3.84 3.66
C ARG A 38 7.62 3.27 2.89
N GLN A 39 7.78 1.95 2.87
CA GLN A 39 8.83 1.28 2.09
C GLN A 39 8.65 1.52 0.59
N LEU A 40 7.43 1.32 0.07
CA LEU A 40 7.12 1.57 -1.34
C LEU A 40 7.41 3.02 -1.75
N LYS A 41 7.07 3.98 -0.90
CA LYS A 41 7.34 5.40 -1.15
C LYS A 41 8.83 5.73 -1.17
N SER A 42 9.66 4.99 -0.42
CA SER A 42 11.11 5.15 -0.45
C SER A 42 11.75 4.56 -1.72
N ILE A 43 11.18 3.47 -2.24
CA ILE A 43 11.69 2.78 -3.45
C ILE A 43 11.24 3.51 -4.72
N ASN A 44 9.99 3.99 -4.76
CA ASN A 44 9.41 4.66 -5.91
C ASN A 44 9.91 6.11 -6.01
N LYS A 45 11.04 6.29 -6.69
CA LYS A 45 11.63 7.60 -6.98
C LYS A 45 11.05 8.16 -8.28
N LEU A 46 10.73 9.45 -8.28
CA LEU A 46 10.15 10.13 -9.44
C LEU A 46 11.14 10.18 -10.60
N PRO A 47 10.70 9.91 -11.84
CA PRO A 47 11.54 10.06 -13.02
C PRO A 47 11.80 11.53 -13.32
N VAL A 48 13.01 11.81 -13.80
CA VAL A 48 13.41 13.11 -14.35
C VAL A 48 12.84 13.28 -15.76
N LYS A 49 12.69 12.17 -16.49
CA LYS A 49 12.15 12.15 -17.84
C LYS A 49 11.49 10.80 -18.10
N SER A 50 10.37 10.81 -18.81
CA SER A 50 9.73 9.60 -19.34
C SER A 50 9.83 9.63 -20.86
N ILE A 51 10.24 8.50 -21.45
CA ILE A 51 10.40 8.35 -22.90
C ILE A 51 9.43 7.28 -23.37
N GLN A 52 8.59 7.59 -24.34
CA GLN A 52 7.78 6.59 -25.01
C GLN A 52 8.54 6.06 -26.24
N THR A 53 8.65 4.74 -26.34
CA THR A 53 9.27 4.06 -27.48
C THR A 53 8.29 3.97 -28.65
N GLU A 54 8.81 3.67 -29.84
CA GLU A 54 7.99 3.42 -31.04
C GLU A 54 6.98 2.27 -30.87
N PHE A 55 7.25 1.34 -29.96
CA PHE A 55 6.38 0.22 -29.61
C PHE A 55 5.38 0.55 -28.49
N GLY A 56 5.34 1.80 -28.03
CA GLY A 56 4.42 2.27 -26.98
C GLY A 56 4.89 1.99 -25.55
N HIS A 57 6.04 1.35 -25.32
CA HIS A 57 6.61 1.19 -23.98
C HIS A 57 7.05 2.53 -23.41
N ILE A 58 6.83 2.74 -22.11
CA ILE A 58 7.30 3.91 -21.36
C ILE A 58 8.56 3.53 -20.59
N VAL A 59 9.64 4.29 -20.79
CA VAL A 59 10.91 4.14 -20.09
C VAL A 59 11.14 5.38 -19.24
N ASP A 60 11.17 5.17 -17.93
CA ASP A 60 11.38 6.21 -16.94
C ASP A 60 12.88 6.36 -16.62
N CYS A 61 13.42 7.57 -16.87
CA CYS A 61 14.79 7.93 -16.57
C CYS A 61 14.87 8.58 -15.19
N ILE A 62 15.70 8.02 -14.30
CA ILE A 62 15.99 8.55 -12.97
C ILE A 62 17.43 9.06 -12.96
N ASP A 63 17.71 10.11 -12.18
CA ASP A 63 19.08 10.57 -11.93
C ASP A 63 19.94 9.40 -11.42
N ILE A 64 21.11 9.23 -12.04
CA ILE A 64 21.95 8.05 -11.81
C ILE A 64 22.38 7.91 -10.35
N ASN A 65 22.71 9.02 -9.68
CA ASN A 65 23.12 9.02 -8.27
C ASN A 65 21.93 8.83 -7.32
N LYS A 66 20.71 8.95 -7.85
CA LYS A 66 19.47 8.75 -7.10
C LYS A 66 18.84 7.40 -7.40
N GLN A 67 19.45 6.51 -8.17
CA GLN A 67 18.84 5.19 -8.42
C GLN A 67 18.66 4.42 -7.09
N PRO A 68 17.60 3.58 -6.96
CA PRO A 68 17.36 2.81 -5.75
C PRO A 68 18.52 1.89 -5.35
N SER A 69 19.29 1.39 -6.34
CA SER A 69 20.48 0.57 -6.11
C SER A 69 21.52 1.26 -5.21
N PHE A 70 21.69 2.58 -5.33
CA PHE A 70 22.67 3.34 -4.54
C PHE A 70 22.22 3.61 -3.10
N ASP A 71 20.98 3.27 -2.73
CA ASP A 71 20.56 3.28 -1.32
C ASP A 71 21.19 2.11 -0.54
N HIS A 72 21.75 1.12 -1.25
CA HIS A 72 22.46 0.02 -0.63
C HIS A 72 23.79 0.51 0.00
N PRO A 73 24.08 0.20 1.28
CA PRO A 73 25.25 0.73 1.98
C PRO A 73 26.60 0.47 1.27
N LEU A 74 26.72 -0.67 0.58
CA LEU A 74 27.94 -1.03 -0.16
C LEU A 74 28.14 -0.23 -1.46
N LEU A 75 27.09 0.41 -1.96
CA LEU A 75 27.13 1.22 -3.18
C LEU A 75 27.12 2.73 -2.86
N LYS A 76 27.07 3.08 -1.57
CA LYS A 76 27.20 4.46 -1.12
C LYS A 76 28.56 5.01 -1.57
N ASP A 77 28.53 6.11 -2.31
CA ASP A 77 29.71 6.77 -2.88
C ASP A 77 30.45 5.96 -3.97
N HIS A 78 29.77 4.97 -4.57
CA HIS A 78 30.32 4.26 -5.71
C HIS A 78 30.54 5.22 -6.90
N LYS A 79 31.79 5.30 -7.38
CA LYS A 79 32.12 6.08 -8.57
C LYS A 79 31.68 5.33 -9.81
N ILE A 80 30.73 5.91 -10.52
CA ILE A 80 30.25 5.43 -11.81
C ILE A 80 31.33 5.68 -12.87
N GLN A 81 31.61 4.66 -13.70
CA GLN A 81 32.67 4.68 -14.71
C GLN A 81 32.25 5.38 -16.01
#